data_AF-L9XV48-F1
#
_entry.id   AF-L9XV48-F1
#
_cell.length_a   1.000
_cell.length_b   1.000
_cell.length_c   1.000
_cell.angle_alpha   90.00
_cell.angle_beta   90.00
_cell.angle_gamma   90.00
#
_symmetry.space_group_name_H-M   'P 1'
#
loop_
_entity.id
_entity.type
_entity.pdbx_description
1 polymer ?
#
loop_
_entity_poly.entity_id
_entity_poly.type
_entity_poly.pdbx_seq_one_letter_code
_entity_poly.pdbx_strand_id
1 'polypeptide(L)'
;MVEREQLVEIAVSVGSVVLMIAAMVYVGSAYGTETSTLSPEGGQMLVGVIIGFILLMTVVGIALAYTVNDPEDGLESNDDDDVDAQGTF
;
A
#
# COMPACT_ATOMS: atom_id res chain seq x y z
N MET A 1 6.25 16.35 15.87
CA MET A 1 5.41 17.08 14.89
C MET A 1 5.03 16.02 13.88
N VAL A 2 3.79 15.97 13.39
CA VAL A 2 3.45 14.99 12.34
C VAL A 2 3.34 15.78 11.04
N GLU A 3 4.23 15.48 10.11
CA GLU A 3 4.27 16.10 8.79
C GLU A 3 3.07 15.64 7.95
N ARG A 4 2.73 16.40 6.91
CA ARG A 4 1.53 16.11 6.08
C ARG A 4 1.69 14.78 5.34
N GLU A 5 2.87 14.50 4.79
CA GLU A 5 3.29 13.19 4.27
C GLU A 5 2.94 12.06 5.26
N GLN A 6 3.45 12.16 6.49
CA GLN A 6 3.32 11.11 7.50
C GLN A 6 1.85 10.90 7.93
N LEU A 7 1.04 11.97 7.97
CA LEU A 7 -0.40 11.84 8.21
C LEU A 7 -1.12 11.07 7.08
N VAL A 8 -0.74 11.30 5.82
CA VAL A 8 -1.35 10.63 4.66
C VAL A 8 -1.00 9.14 4.67
N GLU A 9 0.24 8.80 4.93
CA GLU A 9 0.68 7.40 5.02
C GLU A 9 -0.07 6.63 6.12
N ILE A 10 -0.19 7.23 7.32
CA ILE A 10 -0.96 6.64 8.42
C ILE A 10 -2.43 6.48 8.02
N ALA A 11 -3.03 7.51 7.43
CA ALA A 11 -4.43 7.46 7.01
C ALA A 11 -4.67 6.36 5.96
N VAL A 12 -3.78 6.24 4.97
CA VAL A 12 -3.87 5.25 3.90
C VAL A 12 -3.66 3.85 4.42
N SER A 13 -2.66 3.61 5.27
CA SER A 13 -2.40 2.29 5.85
C SER A 13 -3.55 1.82 6.75
N VAL A 14 -4.00 2.66 7.69
CA VAL A 14 -5.13 2.33 8.56
C VAL A 14 -6.41 2.15 7.74
N GLY A 15 -6.68 3.07 6.81
CA GLY A 15 -7.88 3.04 5.98
C GLY A 15 -7.98 1.78 5.11
N SER A 16 -6.86 1.35 4.53
CA SER A 16 -6.85 0.15 3.69
C SER A 16 -7.00 -1.14 4.49
N VAL A 17 -6.44 -1.25 5.69
CA VAL A 17 -6.71 -2.38 6.59
C VAL A 17 -8.18 -2.43 6.99
N VAL A 18 -8.76 -1.30 7.40
CA VAL A 18 -10.18 -1.22 7.78
C VAL A 18 -11.08 -1.61 6.60
N LEU A 19 -10.76 -1.15 5.39
CA LEU A 19 -11.49 -1.50 4.17
C LEU A 19 -11.46 -3.01 3.93
N MET A 20 -10.29 -3.66 4.06
CA MET A 20 -10.18 -5.10 3.87
C MET A 20 -11.01 -5.87 4.90
N ILE A 21 -10.94 -5.49 6.17
CA ILE A 21 -11.73 -6.12 7.23
C ILE A 21 -13.23 -5.95 6.94
N ALA A 22 -13.66 -4.76 6.55
CA ALA A 22 -15.06 -4.49 6.20
C ALA A 22 -15.52 -5.37 5.04
N ALA A 23 -14.69 -5.55 4.01
CA ALA A 23 -14.99 -6.43 2.88
C ALA A 23 -15.09 -7.90 3.30
N MET A 24 -14.17 -8.37 4.16
CA MET A 24 -14.22 -9.74 4.70
C MET A 24 -15.47 -9.98 5.55
N VAL A 25 -15.82 -9.02 6.42
CA VAL A 25 -17.05 -9.07 7.23
C VAL A 25 -18.29 -9.10 6.33
N TYR A 26 -18.32 -8.27 5.29
CA TYR A 26 -19.41 -8.25 4.33
C TYR A 26 -19.58 -9.62 3.64
N VAL A 27 -18.50 -10.19 3.10
CA VAL A 27 -18.54 -11.52 2.47
C VAL A 27 -18.99 -12.59 3.45
N GLY A 28 -18.45 -12.59 4.66
CA GLY A 28 -18.86 -13.53 5.71
C GLY A 28 -20.35 -13.41 6.08
N SER A 29 -20.88 -12.19 6.13
CA SER A 29 -22.29 -11.95 6.45
C SER A 29 -23.25 -12.30 5.30
N ALA A 30 -22.83 -12.13 4.04
CA ALA A 30 -23.67 -12.34 2.87
C ALA A 30 -23.62 -13.79 2.33
N TYR A 31 -22.50 -14.48 2.54
CA TYR A 31 -22.25 -15.82 1.97
C TYR A 31 -21.87 -16.88 3.01
N GLY A 32 -22.05 -16.57 4.30
CA GLY A 32 -21.88 -17.53 5.39
C GLY A 32 -22.97 -18.61 5.40
N THR A 33 -22.65 -19.75 6.00
CA THR A 33 -23.57 -20.86 6.25
C THR A 33 -23.98 -20.90 7.73
N GLU A 34 -24.99 -21.71 8.04
CA GLU A 34 -25.45 -21.95 9.41
C GLU A 34 -24.36 -22.54 10.32
N THR A 35 -23.33 -23.18 9.73
CA THR A 35 -22.19 -23.77 10.46
C THR A 35 -21.03 -22.80 10.67
N SER A 36 -21.23 -21.49 10.48
CA SER A 36 -20.18 -20.47 10.55
C SER A 36 -19.02 -20.69 9.55
N THR A 37 -19.28 -21.38 8.44
CA THR A 37 -18.32 -21.53 7.33
C THR A 37 -18.76 -20.69 6.15
N LEU A 38 -17.86 -20.48 5.18
CA LEU A 38 -18.26 -19.90 3.90
C LEU A 38 -18.93 -20.97 3.04
N SER A 39 -19.96 -20.56 2.30
CA SER A 39 -20.46 -21.32 1.15
C SER A 39 -19.38 -21.43 0.06
N PRO A 40 -19.47 -22.40 -0.87
CA PRO A 40 -18.56 -22.47 -2.02
C PRO A 40 -18.49 -21.15 -2.80
N GLU A 41 -19.63 -20.50 -3.01
CA GLU A 41 -19.74 -19.20 -3.66
C GLU A 41 -19.08 -18.10 -2.81
N GLY A 42 -19.28 -18.12 -1.49
CA GLY A 42 -18.62 -17.21 -0.55
C GLY A 42 -17.11 -17.30 -0.58
N GLY A 43 -16.56 -18.50 -0.72
CA GLY A 43 -15.13 -18.72 -0.92
C GLY A 43 -14.62 -18.07 -2.21
N GLN A 44 -15.35 -18.22 -3.31
CA GLN A 44 -15.01 -17.57 -4.58
C GLN A 44 -15.07 -16.04 -4.49
N MET A 45 -16.10 -15.51 -3.80
CA MET A 45 -16.22 -14.07 -3.58
C MET A 45 -15.08 -13.52 -2.72
N LEU A 46 -14.66 -14.25 -1.69
CA LEU A 46 -13.51 -13.85 -0.87
C LEU A 46 -12.22 -13.80 -1.69
N VAL A 47 -12.00 -14.77 -2.57
CA VAL A 47 -10.86 -14.75 -3.52
C VAL A 47 -10.93 -13.51 -4.42
N GLY A 48 -12.11 -13.19 -4.96
CA GLY A 48 -12.34 -11.97 -5.74
C GLY A 48 -12.01 -10.69 -4.97
N VAL A 49 -12.40 -10.61 -3.69
CA VAL A 49 -12.06 -9.50 -2.79
C VAL A 49 -10.56 -9.38 -2.60
N ILE A 50 -9.85 -10.49 -2.38
CA ILE A 50 -8.38 -10.49 -2.23
C ILE A 50 -7.71 -9.98 -3.50
N ILE A 51 -8.12 -10.48 -4.67
CA ILE A 51 -7.57 -10.01 -5.96
C ILE A 51 -7.84 -8.51 -6.13
N GLY A 52 -9.07 -8.06 -5.86
CA GLY A 52 -9.44 -6.65 -5.92
C GLY A 52 -8.62 -5.78 -4.97
N PHE A 53 -8.35 -6.27 -3.75
CA PHE A 53 -7.56 -5.56 -2.76
C PHE A 53 -6.09 -5.43 -3.18
N ILE A 54 -5.50 -6.46 -3.79
CA ILE A 54 -4.14 -6.39 -4.35
C ILE A 54 -4.07 -5.33 -5.45
N LEU A 55 -5.05 -5.31 -6.36
CA LEU A 55 -5.11 -4.29 -7.42
C LEU A 55 -5.32 -2.89 -6.84
N LEU A 56 -6.19 -2.75 -5.84
CA LEU A 56 -6.38 -1.50 -5.11
C LEU A 56 -5.08 -1.03 -4.46
N MET A 57 -4.35 -1.91 -3.79
CA MET A 57 -3.05 -1.58 -3.19
C MET A 57 -2.01 -1.16 -4.22
N THR A 58 -2.04 -1.77 -5.40
CA THR A 58 -1.18 -1.36 -6.52
C THR A 58 -1.50 0.08 -6.94
N VAL A 59 -2.78 0.41 -7.10
CA VAL A 59 -3.22 1.76 -7.44
C VAL A 59 -2.88 2.76 -6.33
N VAL A 60 -3.06 2.38 -5.07
CA VAL A 60 -2.73 3.22 -3.90
C VAL A 60 -1.23 3.51 -3.85
N GLY A 61 -0.37 2.50 -4.06
CA GLY A 61 1.07 2.67 -4.10
C GLY A 61 1.50 3.62 -5.21
N ILE A 62 0.92 3.48 -6.41
CA ILE A 62 1.14 4.40 -7.53
C ILE A 62 0.68 5.82 -7.16
N ALA A 63 -0.51 5.97 -6.57
CA ALA A 63 -1.04 7.27 -6.18
C ALA A 63 -0.11 7.97 -5.18
N LEU A 64 0.31 7.27 -4.13
CA LEU A 64 1.25 7.80 -3.13
C LEU A 64 2.57 8.27 -3.77
N ALA A 65 3.11 7.49 -4.71
CA ALA A 65 4.33 7.84 -5.42
C ALA A 65 4.24 9.16 -6.21
N TYR A 66 3.05 9.55 -6.67
CA TYR A 66 2.86 10.81 -7.40
C TYR A 66 2.34 11.96 -6.54
N THR A 67 1.78 11.69 -5.36
CA THR A 67 1.17 12.72 -4.51
C THR A 67 2.03 13.13 -3.32
N VAL A 68 2.86 12.21 -2.81
CA VAL A 68 3.59 12.36 -1.55
C VAL A 68 5.11 12.29 -1.77
N ASN A 69 5.58 11.63 -2.83
CA ASN A 69 7.00 11.53 -3.13
C ASN A 69 7.46 12.74 -3.97
N ASP A 70 8.50 13.46 -3.52
CA ASP A 70 9.15 14.50 -4.32
C ASP A 70 10.08 13.85 -5.35
N PRO A 71 9.99 14.15 -6.66
CA PRO A 71 10.80 13.50 -7.70
C PRO A 71 12.30 13.82 -7.61
N GLU A 72 12.70 14.85 -6.85
CA GLU A 72 14.09 15.24 -6.63
C GLU A 72 14.80 14.38 -5.56
N ASP A 73 14.07 13.82 -4.58
CA ASP A 73 14.62 12.99 -3.49
C ASP A 73 15.03 11.57 -3.93
N GLY A 74 14.65 11.15 -5.15
CA GLY A 74 14.94 9.82 -5.70
C GLY A 74 16.11 9.76 -6.68
N LEU A 75 16.74 10.91 -6.98
CA LEU A 75 17.79 11.06 -7.99
C LEU A 75 19.05 11.74 -7.43
N GLU A 76 19.46 11.42 -6.20
CA GLU A 76 20.87 11.62 -5.82
C GLU A 76 21.72 10.66 -6.68
N SER A 77 22.06 11.11 -7.89
CA SER A 77 23.21 10.61 -8.63
C SER A 77 24.40 10.74 -7.68
N ASN A 78 25.05 9.61 -7.37
CA ASN A 78 26.35 9.56 -6.68
C ASN A 78 27.46 10.13 -7.60
N ASP A 79 27.26 11.33 -8.15
CA ASP A 79 28.17 12.05 -9.04
C ASP A 79 29.05 13.04 -8.27
N ASP A 80 29.35 12.76 -7.00
CA ASP A 80 30.53 13.33 -6.35
C ASP A 80 31.76 12.47 -6.70
N ASP A 81 32.09 12.50 -7.99
CA ASP A 81 33.42 12.24 -8.54
C ASP A 81 34.37 13.38 -8.11
N ASP A 82 34.61 13.55 -6.80
CA ASP A 82 35.70 14.40 -6.32
C ASP A 82 36.99 13.56 -6.26
N VAL A 83 37.56 13.40 -7.45
CA VAL A 83 38.97 13.05 -7.70
C VAL A 83 39.89 14.17 -7.18
N ASP A 84 40.01 14.32 -5.87
CA ASP A 84 41.09 15.11 -5.29
C ASP A 84 42.36 14.25 -5.19
N ALA A 85 43.13 14.30 -6.27
CA ALA A 85 44.53 13.95 -6.31
C ALA A 85 45.33 14.80 -5.30
N GLN A 86 45.38 14.40 -4.03
CA GLN A 86 46.37 14.91 -3.08
C GLN A 86 47.71 14.18 -3.29
N GLY A 87 48.37 14.53 -4.39
CA GLY A 87 49.82 14.47 -4.47
C GLY A 87 50.39 15.85 -4.17
N THR A 88 50.89 16.07 -2.95
CA THR A 88 51.89 17.11 -2.69
C THR A 88 52.88 16.63 -1.64
N PHE A 89 54.15 16.80 -2.00
CA PHE A 89 55.41 16.43 -1.33
C PHE A 89 55.50 16.64 0.18
#